data_AF-E3N231-F1
#
_entry.id   AF-E3N231-F1
#
_cell.length_a   1.000
_cell.length_b   1.000
_cell.length_c   1.000
_cell.angle_alpha   90.00
_cell.angle_beta   90.00
_cell.angle_gamma   90.00
#
_symmetry.space_group_name_H-M   'P 1'
#
loop_
_entity.id
_entity.type
_entity.pdbx_description
1 polymer ?
#
loop_
_entity_poly.entity_id
_entity_poly.type
_entity_poly.pdbx_seq_one_letter_code
_entity_poly.pdbx_strand_id
1 'polypeptide(L)'
;MPFPLSYPGLKCILEHLEAVKRVHIIGRSPGLQKIDKLIPFCLENFTIDSEDNLTINKLTIECYRDNVIFRMNGKTFSRQISLSQEDTIKKCINFYICGRSITRVDKLDWFRRLTTNFLPVGLKLRVNSLNADLETVILFIDSQSPLKTLITTNKYSSLFDNQVVQLAETLLLILVTHRTVTVEDIKKLNNKTVEFKRHSFSRIDIIPLVKYHIETKKEFRTTFIISTDETNFIDMMLQDFEQAFGEFQCDLQGVNERYVKYMGVKPIISFQAYSRIFCVL
;
A
#
# COMPACT_ATOMS: atom_id res chain seq x y z
N MET A 1 0.49 -13.37 47.10
CA MET A 1 0.87 -12.67 45.85
C MET A 1 0.72 -13.65 44.69
N PRO A 2 0.13 -13.26 43.56
CA PRO A 2 0.10 -14.13 42.38
C PRO A 2 1.53 -14.42 41.90
N PHE A 3 1.76 -15.62 41.40
CA PHE A 3 3.04 -16.01 40.82
C PHE A 3 3.40 -15.08 39.65
N PRO A 4 4.66 -14.65 39.52
CA PRO A 4 5.09 -13.89 38.35
C PRO A 4 4.89 -14.73 37.09
N LEU A 5 4.48 -14.09 36.00
CA LEU A 5 4.32 -14.75 34.70
C LEU A 5 5.65 -15.39 34.27
N SER A 6 5.58 -16.59 33.72
CA SER A 6 6.72 -17.22 33.07
C SER A 6 7.18 -16.36 31.88
N TYR A 7 8.47 -16.44 31.54
CA TYR A 7 9.03 -15.68 30.41
C TYR A 7 8.27 -15.90 29.09
N PRO A 8 7.88 -17.14 28.70
CA PRO A 8 7.06 -17.35 27.51
C PRO A 8 5.69 -16.67 27.58
N GLY A 9 5.02 -16.71 28.74
CA GLY A 9 3.73 -16.07 28.95
C GLY A 9 3.81 -14.54 28.83
N LEU A 10 4.81 -13.94 29.48
CA LEU A 10 5.07 -12.50 29.39
C LEU A 10 5.39 -12.07 27.95
N LYS A 11 6.23 -12.84 27.25
CA LYS A 11 6.58 -12.58 25.85
C LYS A 11 5.34 -12.58 24.95
N CYS A 12 4.49 -13.60 25.08
CA CYS A 12 3.27 -13.73 24.30
C CYS A 12 2.32 -12.55 24.53
N ILE A 13 2.13 -12.15 25.80
CA ILE A 13 1.29 -11.00 26.14
C ILE A 13 1.83 -9.71 25.52
N LEU A 14 3.14 -9.45 25.64
CA LEU A 14 3.74 -8.24 25.08
C LEU A 14 3.70 -8.22 23.55
N GLU A 15 3.86 -9.36 22.88
CA GLU A 15 3.78 -9.45 21.42
C GLU A 15 2.39 -9.10 20.87
N HIS A 16 1.32 -9.46 21.58
CA HIS A 16 -0.07 -9.24 21.15
C HIS A 16 -0.73 -8.02 21.82
N LEU A 17 -0.02 -7.34 22.73
CA LEU A 17 -0.51 -6.12 23.34
C LEU A 17 -0.54 -5.00 22.31
N GLU A 18 -1.63 -4.24 22.27
CA GLU A 18 -1.76 -3.06 21.41
C GLU A 18 -0.55 -2.13 21.58
N ALA A 19 0.04 -1.74 20.46
CA ALA A 19 1.33 -1.07 20.36
C ALA A 19 1.46 0.15 21.27
N VAL A 20 0.48 1.07 21.23
CA VAL A 20 0.54 2.32 22.01
C VAL A 20 0.43 2.04 23.51
N LYS A 21 -0.45 1.12 23.90
CA LYS A 21 -0.54 0.64 25.30
C LYS A 21 0.75 -0.02 25.76
N ARG A 22 1.37 -0.85 24.92
CA ARG A 22 2.66 -1.48 25.23
C ARG A 22 3.73 -0.44 25.52
N VAL A 23 3.90 0.55 24.64
CA VAL A 23 4.88 1.63 24.87
C VAL A 23 4.62 2.37 26.18
N HIS A 24 3.37 2.64 26.52
CA HIS A 24 3.00 3.28 27.78
C HIS A 24 3.36 2.46 29.03
N ILE A 25 3.18 1.13 28.98
CA ILE A 25 3.54 0.20 30.06
C ILE A 25 5.06 0.07 30.19
N ILE A 26 5.74 -0.16 29.05
CA ILE A 26 7.20 -0.32 28.99
C ILE A 26 7.91 0.95 29.47
N GLY A 27 7.42 2.13 29.09
CA GLY A 27 7.96 3.42 29.54
C GLY A 27 7.97 3.60 31.07
N ARG A 28 7.13 2.88 31.81
CA ARG A 28 7.04 2.92 33.27
C ARG A 28 7.67 1.72 33.98
N SER A 29 8.23 0.76 33.23
CA SER A 29 8.79 -0.47 33.81
C SER A 29 10.22 -0.71 33.30
N PRO A 30 11.25 -0.30 34.08
CA PRO A 30 12.65 -0.47 33.70
C PRO A 30 13.04 -1.93 33.43
N GLY A 31 12.43 -2.88 34.13
CA GLY A 31 12.64 -4.31 33.90
C GLY A 31 12.17 -4.76 32.51
N LEU A 32 10.99 -4.28 32.09
CA LEU A 32 10.44 -4.63 30.78
C LEU A 32 11.18 -3.93 29.63
N GLN A 33 11.72 -2.72 29.83
CA GLN A 33 12.53 -2.02 28.83
C GLN A 33 13.72 -2.82 28.30
N LYS A 34 14.32 -3.65 29.17
CA LYS A 34 15.47 -4.50 28.81
C LYS A 34 15.10 -5.62 27.84
N ILE A 35 13.88 -6.15 27.94
CA ILE A 35 13.41 -7.29 27.13
C ILE A 35 12.52 -6.86 25.97
N ASP A 36 11.91 -5.67 26.04
CA ASP A 36 10.93 -5.18 25.05
C ASP A 36 11.49 -5.19 23.62
N LYS A 37 12.77 -4.79 23.48
CA LYS A 37 13.45 -4.72 22.19
C LYS A 37 13.65 -6.08 21.51
N LEU A 38 13.60 -7.17 22.28
CA LEU A 38 13.75 -8.55 21.79
C LEU A 38 12.42 -9.13 21.28
N ILE A 39 11.30 -8.48 21.58
CA ILE A 39 9.95 -8.96 21.26
C ILE A 39 9.46 -8.17 20.05
N PRO A 40 9.05 -8.84 18.95
CA PRO A 40 8.50 -8.17 17.79
C PRO A 40 7.38 -7.20 18.16
N PHE A 41 7.27 -6.16 17.37
CA PHE A 41 6.24 -5.15 17.53
C PHE A 41 5.25 -5.27 16.38
N CYS A 42 3.96 -5.37 16.68
CA CYS A 42 2.90 -5.58 15.72
C CYS A 42 2.02 -4.33 15.67
N LEU A 43 2.01 -3.66 14.52
CA LEU A 43 1.20 -2.50 14.23
C LEU A 43 0.05 -2.91 13.30
N GLU A 44 -1.15 -2.45 13.60
CA GLU A 44 -2.30 -2.57 12.70
C GLU A 44 -2.15 -1.53 11.57
N ASN A 45 -1.96 -0.26 11.94
CA ASN A 45 -1.79 0.83 10.99
C ASN A 45 -0.54 1.63 11.33
N PHE A 46 0.27 1.90 10.31
CA PHE A 46 1.38 2.84 10.41
C PHE A 46 1.34 3.79 9.22
N THR A 47 1.14 5.08 9.48
CA THR A 47 1.02 6.09 8.45
C THR A 47 1.98 7.24 8.71
N ILE A 48 2.69 7.64 7.66
CA ILE A 48 3.37 8.94 7.58
C ILE A 48 2.74 9.70 6.42
N ASP A 49 2.01 10.76 6.72
CA ASP A 49 1.36 11.56 5.68
C ASP A 49 2.33 12.56 5.03
N SER A 50 1.83 13.31 4.04
CA SER A 50 2.62 14.31 3.32
C SER A 50 2.95 15.56 4.15
N GLU A 51 2.18 15.79 5.23
CA GLU A 51 2.42 16.85 6.21
C GLU A 51 3.26 16.35 7.37
N ASP A 52 3.89 15.18 7.21
CA ASP A 52 4.83 14.65 8.18
C ASP A 52 4.15 14.29 9.53
N ASN A 53 2.82 14.14 9.56
CA ASN A 53 2.10 13.62 10.71
C ASN A 53 2.24 12.10 10.78
N LEU A 54 2.34 11.59 12.01
CA LEU A 54 2.55 10.18 12.29
C LEU A 54 1.29 9.58 12.86
N THR A 55 0.76 8.52 12.25
CA THR A 55 -0.33 7.73 12.84
C THR A 55 0.15 6.31 13.13
N ILE A 56 -0.04 5.86 14.37
CA ILE A 56 0.25 4.50 14.84
C ILE A 56 -1.04 3.96 15.44
N ASN A 57 -1.66 2.99 14.77
CA ASN A 57 -2.98 2.46 15.11
C ASN A 57 -4.02 3.59 15.25
N LYS A 58 -4.39 3.93 16.49
CA LYS A 58 -5.37 4.98 16.84
C LYS A 58 -4.72 6.25 17.42
N LEU A 59 -3.40 6.26 17.55
CA LEU A 59 -2.63 7.41 18.01
C LEU A 59 -2.18 8.22 16.80
N THR A 60 -2.61 9.47 16.74
CA THR A 60 -2.12 10.46 15.78
C THR A 60 -1.19 11.43 16.50
N ILE A 61 -0.05 11.72 15.88
CA ILE A 61 0.96 12.65 16.36
C ILE A 61 1.17 13.69 15.27
N GLU A 62 0.70 14.90 15.54
CA GLU A 62 0.81 16.05 14.66
C GLU A 62 1.92 16.96 15.16
N CYS A 63 2.75 17.44 14.24
CA CYS A 63 3.84 18.37 14.56
C CYS A 63 3.57 19.69 13.87
N TYR A 64 3.32 20.74 14.65
CA TYR A 64 3.03 22.08 14.13
C TYR A 64 3.91 23.13 14.80
N ARG A 65 4.83 23.71 14.03
CA ARG A 65 5.84 24.68 14.53
C ARG A 65 6.57 24.07 15.74
N ASP A 66 6.42 24.69 16.91
CA ASP A 66 7.06 24.30 18.16
C ASP A 66 6.14 23.45 19.05
N ASN A 67 5.09 22.83 18.50
CA ASN A 67 4.13 22.03 19.26
C ASN A 67 3.97 20.63 18.69
N VAL A 68 3.90 19.65 19.58
CA VAL A 68 3.50 18.28 19.25
C VAL A 68 2.18 17.98 19.90
N ILE A 69 1.23 17.55 19.08
CA ILE A 69 -0.14 17.23 19.48
C ILE A 69 -0.33 15.73 19.34
N PHE A 70 -0.69 15.08 20.43
CA PHE A 70 -1.04 13.68 20.50
C PHE A 70 -2.55 13.56 20.59
N ARG A 71 -3.16 12.85 19.65
CA ARG A 71 -4.60 12.56 19.63
C ARG A 71 -4.83 11.06 19.74
N MET A 72 -5.67 10.64 20.68
CA MET A 72 -6.03 9.24 20.84
C MET A 72 -7.41 9.11 21.51
N ASN A 73 -8.32 8.35 20.88
CA ASN A 73 -9.67 8.08 21.42
C ASN A 73 -10.43 9.35 21.85
N GLY A 74 -10.38 10.41 21.02
CA GLY A 74 -11.04 11.69 21.29
C GLY A 74 -10.36 12.57 22.34
N LYS A 75 -9.24 12.12 22.93
CA LYS A 75 -8.42 12.92 23.85
C LYS A 75 -7.26 13.56 23.10
N THR A 76 -6.98 14.81 23.43
CA THR A 76 -5.89 15.59 22.86
C THR A 76 -4.94 16.02 23.97
N PHE A 77 -3.64 15.80 23.76
CA PHE A 77 -2.58 16.28 24.63
C PHE A 77 -1.56 17.02 23.78
N SER A 78 -1.15 18.22 24.18
CA SER A 78 -0.14 18.99 23.48
C SER A 78 1.05 19.28 24.37
N ARG A 79 2.23 19.35 23.75
CA ARG A 79 3.47 19.76 24.42
C ARG A 79 4.27 20.65 23.48
N GLN A 80 4.78 21.75 24.04
CA GLN A 80 5.73 22.60 23.35
C GLN A 80 7.11 21.93 23.28
N ILE A 81 7.74 21.95 22.12
CA ILE A 81 9.05 21.36 21.83
C ILE A 81 9.87 22.36 21.01
N SER A 82 11.15 22.52 21.34
CA SER A 82 12.10 23.41 20.64
C SER A 82 12.80 22.75 19.44
N LEU A 83 12.25 21.67 18.90
CA LEU A 83 12.87 20.89 17.83
C LEU A 83 12.16 21.17 16.50
N SER A 84 12.89 20.98 15.40
CA SER A 84 12.27 20.96 14.08
C SER A 84 11.21 19.85 13.99
N GLN A 85 10.27 20.01 13.05
CA GLN A 85 9.27 19.00 12.73
C GLN A 85 9.93 17.65 12.38
N GLU A 86 10.95 17.66 11.52
CA GLU A 86 11.68 16.48 11.10
C GLU A 86 12.37 15.76 12.27
N ASP A 87 13.07 16.50 13.14
CA ASP A 87 13.75 15.92 14.31
C ASP A 87 12.75 15.32 15.30
N THR A 88 11.59 15.94 15.43
CA THR A 88 10.51 15.47 16.28
C THR A 88 9.96 14.15 15.77
N ILE A 89 9.65 14.05 14.49
CA ILE A 89 9.15 12.81 13.86
C ILE A 89 10.20 11.71 13.93
N LYS A 90 11.46 12.05 13.65
CA LYS A 90 12.59 11.14 13.81
C LYS A 90 12.66 10.59 15.23
N LYS A 91 12.51 11.43 16.25
CA LYS A 91 12.45 10.99 17.65
C LYS A 91 11.23 10.13 17.94
N CYS A 92 10.06 10.46 17.40
CA CYS A 92 8.84 9.65 17.55
C CYS A 92 9.02 8.26 16.94
N ILE A 93 9.47 8.17 15.68
CA ILE A 93 9.73 6.89 15.01
C ILE A 93 10.77 6.08 15.78
N ASN A 94 11.85 6.72 16.22
CA ASN A 94 12.88 6.07 17.03
C ASN A 94 12.34 5.51 18.34
N PHE A 95 11.42 6.23 18.99
CA PHE A 95 10.81 5.82 20.25
C PHE A 95 9.82 4.66 20.08
N TYR A 96 8.94 4.74 19.08
CA TYR A 96 7.88 3.75 18.90
C TYR A 96 8.34 2.49 18.15
N ILE A 97 9.22 2.63 17.17
CA ILE A 97 9.49 1.58 16.18
C ILE A 97 10.90 1.02 16.31
N CYS A 98 11.89 1.89 16.51
CA CYS A 98 13.29 1.52 16.33
C CYS A 98 13.93 0.82 17.54
N GLY A 99 15.07 0.18 17.32
CA GLY A 99 15.76 -0.64 18.31
C GLY A 99 15.24 -2.07 18.45
N ARG A 100 14.42 -2.52 17.49
CA ARG A 100 13.88 -3.88 17.38
C ARG A 100 14.36 -4.52 16.08
N SER A 101 14.54 -5.83 16.07
CA SER A 101 15.05 -6.55 14.90
C SER A 101 14.08 -6.51 13.71
N ILE A 102 12.77 -6.63 13.96
CA ILE A 102 11.71 -6.61 12.94
C ILE A 102 10.45 -5.98 13.54
N THR A 103 9.85 -5.03 12.82
CA THR A 103 8.51 -4.52 13.10
C THR A 103 7.54 -5.06 12.07
N ARG A 104 6.44 -5.69 12.52
CA ARG A 104 5.37 -6.18 11.68
C ARG A 104 4.29 -5.10 11.58
N VAL A 105 3.85 -4.81 10.37
CA VAL A 105 2.84 -3.79 10.09
C VAL A 105 1.78 -4.40 9.18
N ASP A 106 0.52 -4.40 9.59
CA ASP A 106 -0.55 -4.89 8.74
C ASP A 106 -0.78 -3.93 7.56
N LYS A 107 -0.98 -2.64 7.84
CA LYS A 107 -1.10 -1.59 6.83
C LYS A 107 -0.09 -0.47 7.01
N LEU A 108 0.74 -0.23 5.98
CA LEU A 108 1.70 0.86 5.88
C LEU A 108 1.29 1.85 4.80
N ASP A 109 0.99 3.08 5.20
CA ASP A 109 0.75 4.20 4.29
C ASP A 109 1.93 5.19 4.41
N TRP A 110 2.63 5.46 3.31
CA TRP A 110 3.86 6.26 3.28
C TRP A 110 3.79 7.32 2.18
N PHE A 111 3.38 8.52 2.55
CA PHE A 111 3.17 9.65 1.63
C PHE A 111 4.20 10.77 1.80
N ARG A 112 5.25 10.53 2.59
CA ARG A 112 6.32 11.49 2.80
C ARG A 112 7.13 11.67 1.52
N ARG A 113 7.32 12.94 1.10
CA ARG A 113 8.07 13.31 -0.11
C ARG A 113 9.58 13.48 0.10
N LEU A 114 10.03 13.54 1.36
CA LEU A 114 11.41 13.84 1.73
C LEU A 114 12.28 12.59 1.84
N THR A 115 13.59 12.79 1.71
CA THR A 115 14.61 11.73 1.75
C THR A 115 14.54 10.95 3.06
N THR A 116 14.84 9.66 2.97
CA THR A 116 14.71 8.70 4.07
C THR A 116 15.83 8.80 5.10
N ASN A 117 16.65 9.84 5.02
CA ASN A 117 17.86 10.05 5.83
C ASN A 117 17.56 10.23 7.32
N PHE A 118 16.30 10.46 7.69
CA PHE A 118 15.85 10.54 9.08
C PHE A 118 15.57 9.17 9.72
N LEU A 119 15.31 8.12 8.92
CA LEU A 119 15.07 6.79 9.47
C LEU A 119 16.38 6.12 9.89
N PRO A 120 16.37 5.33 10.98
CA PRO A 120 17.59 4.68 11.43
C PRO A 120 18.03 3.58 10.48
N VAL A 121 19.35 3.52 10.31
CA VAL A 121 20.04 2.47 9.56
C VAL A 121 19.69 1.10 10.16
N GLY A 122 19.12 0.22 9.33
CA GLY A 122 18.73 -1.14 9.73
C GLY A 122 17.26 -1.32 10.13
N LEU A 123 16.41 -0.28 10.02
CA LEU A 123 14.96 -0.45 10.15
C LEU A 123 14.45 -1.43 9.10
N LYS A 124 13.80 -2.51 9.55
CA LYS A 124 13.11 -3.48 8.68
C LYS A 124 11.64 -3.60 9.08
N LEU A 125 10.78 -3.34 8.12
CA LEU A 125 9.33 -3.41 8.22
C LEU A 125 8.85 -4.62 7.44
N ARG A 126 8.16 -5.53 8.12
CA ARG A 126 7.48 -6.66 7.50
C ARG A 126 6.02 -6.29 7.32
N VAL A 127 5.59 -6.14 6.06
CA VAL A 127 4.33 -5.45 5.73
C VAL A 127 3.34 -6.37 5.02
N ASN A 128 2.06 -6.33 5.39
CA ASN A 128 1.00 -7.04 4.67
C ASN A 128 0.35 -6.18 3.56
N SER A 129 0.17 -4.88 3.80
CA SER A 129 -0.37 -3.93 2.83
C SER A 129 0.49 -2.66 2.80
N LEU A 130 1.02 -2.30 1.63
CA LEU A 130 1.84 -1.11 1.43
C LEU A 130 1.17 -0.15 0.46
N ASN A 131 1.12 1.13 0.83
CA ASN A 131 0.68 2.21 -0.03
C ASN A 131 1.69 3.35 0.04
N ALA A 132 2.51 3.49 -1.00
CA ALA A 132 3.66 4.36 -0.94
C ALA A 132 4.19 4.71 -2.33
N ASP A 133 5.01 5.77 -2.39
CA ASP A 133 5.99 5.88 -3.46
C ASP A 133 7.14 4.91 -3.19
N LEU A 134 7.23 3.84 -3.98
CA LEU A 134 8.10 2.70 -3.67
C LEU A 134 9.57 3.10 -3.49
N GLU A 135 10.08 4.05 -4.27
CA GLU A 135 11.46 4.53 -4.16
C GLU A 135 11.79 5.08 -2.77
N THR A 136 10.80 5.67 -2.11
CA THR A 136 10.96 6.30 -0.78
C THR A 136 10.92 5.30 0.37
N VAL A 137 10.48 4.06 0.15
CA VAL A 137 10.25 3.11 1.25
C VAL A 137 10.97 1.77 1.06
N ILE A 138 11.40 1.46 -0.16
CA ILE A 138 11.93 0.14 -0.54
C ILE A 138 13.05 -0.36 0.37
N LEU A 139 13.95 0.51 0.81
CA LEU A 139 15.10 0.16 1.64
C LEU A 139 14.70 -0.36 3.04
N PHE A 140 13.46 -0.09 3.47
CA PHE A 140 12.95 -0.47 4.78
C PHE A 140 12.02 -1.68 4.73
N ILE A 141 11.57 -2.10 3.54
CA ILE A 141 10.70 -3.26 3.40
C ILE A 141 11.54 -4.52 3.51
N ASP A 142 11.18 -5.39 4.46
CA ASP A 142 11.78 -6.72 4.58
C ASP A 142 11.43 -7.54 3.33
N SER A 143 12.43 -8.16 2.70
CA SER A 143 12.22 -9.00 1.51
C SER A 143 11.36 -10.24 1.80
N GLN A 144 11.21 -10.61 3.08
CA GLN A 144 10.33 -11.67 3.55
C GLN A 144 8.93 -11.15 3.94
N SER A 145 8.54 -9.97 3.47
CA SER A 145 7.20 -9.43 3.69
C SER A 145 6.14 -10.27 2.98
N PRO A 146 5.09 -10.73 3.69
CA PRO A 146 3.96 -11.43 3.08
C PRO A 146 3.00 -10.39 2.47
N LEU A 147 3.50 -9.64 1.50
CA LEU A 147 2.81 -8.49 0.93
C LEU A 147 1.57 -8.98 0.16
N LYS A 148 0.39 -8.66 0.67
CA LYS A 148 -0.89 -8.96 0.02
C LYS A 148 -1.27 -7.87 -0.96
N THR A 149 -1.10 -6.60 -0.56
CA THR A 149 -1.51 -5.45 -1.37
C THR A 149 -0.36 -4.46 -1.49
N LEU A 150 -0.09 -4.00 -2.71
CA LEU A 150 0.80 -2.89 -2.99
C LEU A 150 0.05 -1.83 -3.78
N ILE A 151 0.02 -0.61 -3.27
CA ILE A 151 -0.47 0.59 -3.94
C ILE A 151 0.73 1.50 -4.18
N THR A 152 1.01 1.83 -5.44
CA THR A 152 2.14 2.70 -5.78
C THR A 152 1.87 3.52 -7.03
N THR A 153 2.67 4.55 -7.23
CA THR A 153 2.59 5.41 -8.41
C THR A 153 3.57 4.94 -9.47
N ASN A 154 3.11 4.80 -10.72
CA ASN A 154 3.98 4.48 -11.84
C ASN A 154 4.76 5.72 -12.33
N LYS A 155 5.79 6.10 -11.56
CA LYS A 155 6.65 7.25 -11.91
C LYS A 155 7.83 6.89 -12.81
N TYR A 156 8.28 5.63 -12.85
CA TYR A 156 9.50 5.23 -13.56
C TYR A 156 9.36 3.84 -14.18
N SER A 157 10.05 3.60 -15.30
CA SER A 157 10.00 2.33 -16.04
C SER A 157 10.62 1.14 -15.29
N SER A 158 11.55 1.40 -14.36
CA SER A 158 12.20 0.37 -13.54
C SER A 158 11.29 -0.24 -12.45
N LEU A 159 10.07 0.30 -12.27
CA LEU A 159 9.14 -0.19 -11.26
C LEU A 159 8.79 -1.67 -11.46
N PHE A 160 8.58 -2.10 -12.70
CA PHE A 160 8.15 -3.46 -13.03
C PHE A 160 9.22 -4.52 -12.72
N ASP A 161 10.50 -4.13 -12.70
CA ASP A 161 11.62 -5.01 -12.37
C ASP A 161 11.86 -5.12 -10.85
N ASN A 162 11.06 -4.43 -10.05
CA ASN A 162 11.27 -4.33 -8.61
C ASN A 162 10.79 -5.57 -7.87
N GLN A 163 11.66 -6.17 -7.05
CA GLN A 163 11.30 -7.37 -6.27
C GLN A 163 10.11 -7.15 -5.33
N VAL A 164 9.94 -5.95 -4.75
CA VAL A 164 8.81 -5.66 -3.86
C VAL A 164 7.48 -5.66 -4.62
N VAL A 165 7.48 -5.25 -5.89
CA VAL A 165 6.29 -5.34 -6.75
C VAL A 165 5.89 -6.80 -6.98
N GLN A 166 6.88 -7.68 -7.16
CA GLN A 166 6.66 -9.11 -7.38
C GLN A 166 6.24 -9.88 -6.10
N LEU A 167 6.43 -9.29 -4.91
CA LEU A 167 5.97 -9.89 -3.64
C LEU A 167 4.46 -9.75 -3.44
N ALA A 168 3.83 -8.76 -4.07
CA ALA A 168 2.43 -8.44 -3.82
C ALA A 168 1.48 -9.45 -4.49
N GLU A 169 0.45 -9.90 -3.78
CA GLU A 169 -0.63 -10.66 -4.42
C GLU A 169 -1.49 -9.76 -5.32
N THR A 170 -1.85 -8.58 -4.82
CA THR A 170 -2.62 -7.55 -5.52
C THR A 170 -1.78 -6.28 -5.67
N LEU A 171 -1.65 -5.79 -6.90
CA LEU A 171 -0.92 -4.59 -7.25
C LEU A 171 -1.89 -3.52 -7.77
N LEU A 172 -1.93 -2.34 -7.17
CA LEU A 172 -2.64 -1.17 -7.68
C LEU A 172 -1.61 -0.12 -8.12
N LEU A 173 -1.57 0.13 -9.42
CA LEU A 173 -0.71 1.13 -10.04
C LEU A 173 -1.50 2.39 -10.38
N ILE A 174 -1.14 3.49 -9.73
CA ILE A 174 -1.64 4.82 -10.06
C ILE A 174 -0.81 5.35 -11.23
N LEU A 175 -1.42 5.47 -12.41
CA LEU A 175 -0.75 5.95 -13.61
C LEU A 175 -0.76 7.48 -13.62
N VAL A 176 0.42 8.09 -13.56
CA VAL A 176 0.53 9.56 -13.70
C VAL A 176 0.32 9.97 -15.16
N THR A 177 -0.03 11.24 -15.35
CA THR A 177 -0.31 11.84 -16.66
C THR A 177 0.78 11.53 -17.68
N HIS A 178 0.39 11.20 -18.91
CA HIS A 178 1.28 10.87 -20.03
C HIS A 178 2.16 9.63 -19.87
N ARG A 179 1.91 8.77 -18.87
CA ARG A 179 2.58 7.46 -18.81
C ARG A 179 1.95 6.47 -19.77
N THR A 180 2.80 5.75 -20.49
CA THR A 180 2.41 4.59 -21.28
C THR A 180 2.94 3.34 -20.59
N VAL A 181 2.07 2.38 -20.34
CA VAL A 181 2.43 1.03 -19.87
C VAL A 181 2.44 0.11 -21.08
N THR A 182 3.61 -0.38 -21.46
CA THR A 182 3.78 -1.23 -22.64
C THR A 182 3.45 -2.68 -22.34
N VAL A 183 3.20 -3.49 -23.37
CA VAL A 183 3.03 -4.95 -23.19
C VAL A 183 4.24 -5.60 -22.54
N GLU A 184 5.45 -5.14 -22.84
CA GLU A 184 6.68 -5.67 -22.23
C GLU A 184 6.74 -5.37 -20.73
N ASP A 185 6.21 -4.23 -20.28
CA ASP A 185 6.08 -3.93 -18.86
C ASP A 185 5.07 -4.86 -18.18
N ILE A 186 3.93 -5.10 -18.82
CA ILE A 186 2.84 -5.94 -18.27
C ILE A 186 3.31 -7.40 -18.16
N LYS A 187 4.07 -7.90 -19.14
CA LYS A 187 4.62 -9.27 -19.14
C LYS A 187 5.56 -9.55 -17.96
N LYS A 188 6.15 -8.52 -17.35
CA LYS A 188 7.01 -8.66 -16.16
C LYS A 188 6.23 -8.87 -14.87
N LEU A 189 4.91 -8.62 -14.86
CA LEU A 189 4.08 -8.73 -13.67
C LEU A 189 3.64 -10.19 -13.46
N ASN A 190 3.86 -10.70 -12.25
CA ASN A 190 3.45 -12.04 -11.85
C ASN A 190 2.38 -12.05 -10.75
N ASN A 191 1.85 -10.88 -10.40
CA ASN A 191 0.84 -10.71 -9.35
C ASN A 191 -0.44 -11.47 -9.72
N LYS A 192 -1.24 -11.87 -8.72
CA LYS A 192 -2.55 -12.50 -8.98
C LYS A 192 -3.55 -11.49 -9.55
N THR A 193 -3.50 -10.26 -9.05
CA THR A 193 -4.37 -9.16 -9.50
C THR A 193 -3.53 -7.91 -9.72
N VAL A 194 -3.74 -7.23 -10.85
CA VAL A 194 -3.11 -5.96 -11.17
C VAL A 194 -4.20 -4.97 -11.59
N GLU A 195 -4.38 -3.92 -10.81
CA GLU A 195 -5.26 -2.80 -11.12
C GLU A 195 -4.46 -1.59 -11.59
N PHE A 196 -4.77 -1.10 -12.78
CA PHE A 196 -4.28 0.17 -13.29
C PHE A 196 -5.33 1.25 -13.02
N LYS A 197 -5.06 2.10 -12.05
CA LYS A 197 -5.84 3.31 -11.81
C LYS A 197 -5.35 4.41 -12.72
N ARG A 198 -6.10 4.63 -13.80
CA ARG A 198 -5.78 5.57 -14.86
C ARG A 198 -6.14 7.01 -14.47
N HIS A 199 -5.21 7.92 -14.67
CA HIS A 199 -5.47 9.37 -14.74
C HIS A 199 -5.31 9.88 -16.17
N SER A 200 -5.84 11.07 -16.45
CA SER A 200 -5.89 11.69 -17.78
C SER A 200 -4.61 11.51 -18.59
N PHE A 201 -4.78 11.20 -19.88
CA PHE A 201 -3.70 11.04 -20.86
C PHE A 201 -2.68 9.91 -20.64
N SER A 202 -2.86 9.04 -19.63
CA SER A 202 -2.08 7.79 -19.55
C SER A 202 -2.64 6.74 -20.52
N ARG A 203 -1.78 5.82 -20.97
CA ARG A 203 -2.09 4.75 -21.94
C ARG A 203 -1.62 3.41 -21.41
N ILE A 204 -2.35 2.36 -21.77
CA ILE A 204 -2.01 0.98 -21.42
C ILE A 204 -2.18 0.17 -22.70
N ASP A 205 -1.16 -0.59 -23.10
CA ASP A 205 -1.19 -1.41 -24.31
C ASP A 205 -2.03 -2.68 -24.10
N ILE A 206 -3.35 -2.53 -23.95
CA ILE A 206 -4.26 -3.64 -23.70
C ILE A 206 -4.51 -4.47 -24.96
N ILE A 207 -4.72 -3.84 -26.11
CA ILE A 207 -4.96 -4.55 -27.38
C ILE A 207 -3.77 -5.46 -27.72
N PRO A 208 -2.50 -5.02 -27.69
CA PRO A 208 -1.40 -5.89 -28.02
C PRO A 208 -1.15 -6.96 -26.94
N LEU A 209 -1.51 -6.69 -25.67
CA LEU A 209 -1.50 -7.70 -24.60
C LEU A 209 -2.48 -8.84 -24.91
N VAL A 210 -3.73 -8.50 -25.26
CA VAL A 210 -4.77 -9.47 -25.62
C VAL A 210 -4.34 -10.30 -26.83
N LYS A 211 -3.81 -9.66 -27.88
CA LYS A 211 -3.27 -10.36 -29.07
C LYS A 211 -2.16 -11.35 -28.69
N TYR A 212 -1.19 -10.92 -27.90
CA TYR A 212 -0.11 -11.79 -27.42
C TYR A 212 -0.63 -13.04 -26.68
N HIS A 213 -1.66 -12.88 -25.84
CA HIS A 213 -2.25 -14.02 -25.13
C HIS A 213 -3.01 -14.98 -26.05
N ILE A 214 -3.76 -14.45 -27.03
CA ILE A 214 -4.43 -15.27 -28.05
C ILE A 214 -3.41 -16.11 -28.83
N GLU A 215 -2.31 -15.49 -29.26
CA GLU A 215 -1.24 -16.14 -30.03
C GLU A 215 -0.51 -17.21 -29.22
N THR A 216 -0.19 -16.92 -27.95
CA THR A 216 0.62 -17.80 -27.11
C THR A 216 -0.15 -18.92 -26.42
N LYS A 217 -1.49 -18.83 -26.36
CA LYS A 217 -2.38 -19.80 -25.67
C LYS A 217 -1.96 -20.11 -24.23
N LYS A 218 -1.23 -19.21 -23.57
CA LYS A 218 -0.82 -19.36 -22.18
C LYS A 218 -1.99 -19.11 -21.24
N GLU A 219 -2.08 -19.90 -20.19
CA GLU A 219 -3.08 -19.73 -19.14
C GLU A 219 -2.86 -18.41 -18.38
N PHE A 220 -3.94 -17.68 -18.14
CA PHE A 220 -3.93 -16.45 -17.36
C PHE A 220 -3.77 -16.77 -15.88
N ARG A 221 -2.66 -16.32 -15.29
CA ARG A 221 -2.45 -16.37 -13.83
C ARG A 221 -2.74 -15.04 -13.15
N THR A 222 -2.92 -13.99 -13.93
CA THR A 222 -3.09 -12.61 -13.48
C THR A 222 -4.41 -12.06 -14.00
N THR A 223 -5.20 -11.49 -13.09
CA THR A 223 -6.39 -10.70 -13.43
C THR A 223 -5.96 -9.25 -13.57
N PHE A 224 -6.12 -8.68 -14.76
CA PHE A 224 -5.90 -7.25 -14.98
C PHE A 224 -7.20 -6.49 -14.78
N ILE A 225 -7.12 -5.32 -14.17
CA ILE A 225 -8.22 -4.41 -13.92
C ILE A 225 -7.82 -3.02 -14.39
N ILE A 226 -8.69 -2.32 -15.10
CA ILE A 226 -8.49 -0.90 -15.43
C ILE A 226 -9.61 -0.09 -14.82
N SER A 227 -9.23 0.85 -13.97
CA SER A 227 -10.14 1.74 -13.27
C SER A 227 -9.90 3.17 -13.75
N THR A 228 -10.96 3.85 -14.17
CA THR A 228 -10.88 5.26 -14.60
C THR A 228 -12.11 6.03 -14.11
N ASP A 229 -11.95 7.33 -13.96
CA ASP A 229 -13.04 8.29 -13.78
C ASP A 229 -13.49 8.94 -15.10
N GLU A 230 -12.81 8.67 -16.21
CA GLU A 230 -13.12 9.23 -17.54
C GLU A 230 -14.00 8.26 -18.35
N THR A 231 -15.31 8.54 -18.43
CA THR A 231 -16.25 7.72 -19.22
C THR A 231 -15.85 7.64 -20.69
N ASN A 232 -15.39 8.76 -21.28
CA ASN A 232 -14.95 8.81 -22.68
C ASN A 232 -13.80 7.85 -22.98
N PHE A 233 -12.94 7.56 -21.99
CA PHE A 233 -11.85 6.60 -22.17
C PHE A 233 -12.36 5.19 -22.40
N ILE A 234 -13.46 4.81 -21.75
CA ILE A 234 -14.05 3.49 -21.92
C ILE A 234 -14.66 3.34 -23.30
N ASP A 235 -15.40 4.35 -23.77
CA ASP A 235 -15.96 4.33 -25.11
C ASP A 235 -14.87 4.18 -26.17
N MET A 236 -13.77 4.93 -26.05
CA MET A 236 -12.60 4.80 -26.92
C MET A 236 -11.98 3.40 -26.84
N MET A 237 -11.79 2.85 -25.63
CA MET A 237 -11.27 1.50 -25.46
C MET A 237 -12.16 0.46 -26.14
N LEU A 238 -13.48 0.52 -25.94
CA LEU A 238 -14.43 -0.41 -26.54
C LEU A 238 -14.38 -0.34 -28.08
N GLN A 239 -14.26 0.86 -28.65
CA GLN A 239 -14.07 1.04 -30.10
C GLN A 239 -12.75 0.44 -30.58
N ASP A 240 -11.64 0.65 -29.85
CA ASP A 240 -10.35 0.06 -30.17
C ASP A 240 -10.42 -1.49 -30.14
N PHE A 241 -11.20 -2.06 -29.22
CA PHE A 241 -11.47 -3.51 -29.16
C PHE A 241 -12.30 -3.99 -30.34
N GLU A 242 -13.40 -3.31 -30.68
CA GLU A 242 -14.23 -3.64 -31.84
C GLU A 242 -13.40 -3.57 -33.13
N GLN A 243 -12.59 -2.53 -33.31
CA GLN A 243 -11.71 -2.41 -34.46
C GLN A 243 -10.64 -3.52 -34.52
N ALA A 244 -10.08 -3.91 -33.37
CA ALA A 244 -9.00 -4.89 -33.32
C ALA A 244 -9.48 -6.34 -33.45
N PHE A 245 -10.70 -6.66 -33.03
CA PHE A 245 -11.20 -8.04 -32.91
C PHE A 245 -12.53 -8.29 -33.64
N GLY A 246 -13.17 -7.26 -34.21
CA GLY A 246 -14.45 -7.36 -34.92
C GLY A 246 -15.63 -7.41 -33.95
N GLU A 247 -16.11 -8.61 -33.63
CA GLU A 247 -17.30 -8.84 -32.79
C GLU A 247 -16.94 -8.95 -31.30
N PHE A 248 -16.57 -7.83 -30.70
CA PHE A 248 -16.49 -7.75 -29.23
C PHE A 248 -17.91 -7.80 -28.64
N GLN A 249 -18.31 -8.94 -28.04
CA GLN A 249 -19.58 -9.07 -27.31
C GLN A 249 -19.37 -8.81 -25.83
N CYS A 250 -19.92 -7.71 -25.31
CA CYS A 250 -19.82 -7.38 -23.88
C CYS A 250 -21.13 -7.77 -23.17
N ASP A 251 -21.13 -8.90 -22.49
CA ASP A 251 -22.19 -9.23 -21.52
C ASP A 251 -21.86 -8.47 -20.22
N LEU A 252 -22.31 -7.21 -20.11
CA LEU A 252 -22.08 -6.37 -18.94
C LEU A 252 -22.72 -7.00 -17.68
N GLN A 253 -21.97 -7.80 -16.92
CA GLN A 253 -22.43 -8.29 -15.63
C GLN A 253 -22.38 -7.16 -14.59
N GLY A 254 -23.50 -6.89 -13.92
CA GLY A 254 -23.55 -5.93 -12.82
C GLY A 254 -23.71 -4.45 -13.21
N VAL A 255 -23.75 -4.12 -14.50
CA VAL A 255 -24.12 -2.76 -14.95
C VAL A 255 -25.62 -2.58 -14.86
N ASN A 256 -26.06 -1.72 -13.94
CA ASN A 256 -27.44 -1.24 -13.97
C ASN A 256 -27.56 -0.26 -15.14
N GLU A 257 -28.01 -0.75 -16.30
CA GLU A 257 -28.14 0.00 -17.57
C GLU A 257 -28.89 1.34 -17.41
N ARG A 258 -29.71 1.48 -16.36
CA ARG A 258 -30.43 2.72 -16.02
C ARG A 258 -29.53 3.84 -15.44
N TYR A 259 -28.34 3.52 -14.94
CA TYR A 259 -27.47 4.46 -14.21
C TYR A 259 -26.28 5.00 -15.00
N VAL A 260 -26.00 4.46 -16.19
CA VAL A 260 -24.95 4.99 -17.11
C VAL A 260 -25.25 6.44 -17.54
N LYS A 261 -26.52 6.89 -17.43
CA LYS A 261 -26.93 8.27 -17.73
C LYS A 261 -26.77 9.28 -16.59
N TYR A 262 -26.57 8.86 -15.33
CA TYR A 262 -26.62 9.78 -14.19
C TYR A 262 -25.58 9.43 -13.10
N MET A 263 -24.41 10.08 -13.20
CA MET A 263 -23.38 10.34 -12.18
C MET A 263 -22.66 9.19 -11.45
N GLY A 264 -21.32 9.31 -11.42
CA GLY A 264 -20.49 9.03 -10.23
C GLY A 264 -19.97 7.60 -10.01
N VAL A 265 -20.38 6.63 -10.82
CA VAL A 265 -19.85 5.26 -10.74
C VAL A 265 -18.51 5.20 -11.47
N LYS A 266 -17.47 4.68 -10.81
CA LYS A 266 -16.20 4.37 -11.47
C LYS A 266 -16.35 3.05 -12.21
N PRO A 267 -16.26 3.04 -13.54
CA PRO A 267 -16.29 1.79 -14.29
C PRO A 267 -14.99 1.00 -14.09
N ILE A 268 -15.11 -0.32 -13.81
CA ILE A 268 -13.99 -1.24 -13.60
C ILE A 268 -14.03 -2.31 -14.70
N ILE A 269 -12.98 -2.39 -15.53
CA ILE A 269 -12.89 -3.42 -16.60
C ILE A 269 -11.96 -4.54 -16.13
N SER A 270 -12.47 -5.78 -15.98
CA SER A 270 -11.68 -6.96 -15.58
C SER A 270 -11.43 -7.93 -16.75
N PHE A 271 -10.22 -8.49 -16.81
CA PHE A 271 -9.78 -9.42 -17.85
C PHE A 271 -9.61 -10.85 -17.30
N GLN A 272 -10.54 -11.76 -17.62
CA GLN A 272 -10.43 -13.22 -17.33
C GLN A 272 -10.96 -14.07 -18.49
N ALA A 273 -10.27 -15.15 -18.86
CA ALA A 273 -10.49 -15.88 -20.11
C ALA A 273 -11.49 -17.07 -20.05
N TYR A 274 -12.07 -17.38 -18.89
CA TYR A 274 -12.90 -18.60 -18.74
C TYR A 274 -14.40 -18.38 -18.51
N SER A 275 -14.90 -17.16 -18.73
CA SER A 275 -16.32 -16.92 -18.99
C SER A 275 -16.39 -16.05 -20.24
N ARG A 276 -17.26 -16.42 -21.18
CA ARG A 276 -17.43 -15.77 -22.48
C ARG A 276 -17.33 -14.24 -22.36
N ILE A 277 -16.20 -13.71 -22.82
CA ILE A 277 -15.99 -12.35 -23.33
C ILE A 277 -16.28 -11.22 -22.30
N PHE A 278 -15.40 -11.11 -21.30
CA PHE A 278 -15.18 -9.97 -20.37
C PHE A 278 -16.18 -9.80 -19.21
N CYS A 279 -15.67 -9.50 -18.02
CA CYS A 279 -16.47 -9.06 -16.87
C CYS A 279 -16.07 -7.62 -16.51
N VAL A 280 -17.03 -6.72 -16.57
CA VAL A 280 -16.95 -5.37 -15.99
C VAL A 280 -17.48 -5.49 -14.56
N LEU A 281 -16.85 -4.86 -13.57
CA LEU A 281 -17.38 -4.78 -12.19
C LEU A 281 -17.78 -3.35 -11.82
#